data_AF-A0A8U0IMS8-F1
#
_entry.id   AF-A0A8U0IMS8-F1
#
_cell.length_a   1.000
_cell.length_b   1.000
_cell.length_c   1.000
_cell.angle_alpha   90.00
_cell.angle_beta   90.00
_cell.angle_gamma   90.00
#
_symmetry.space_group_name_H-M   'P 1'
#
loop_
_entity.id
_entity.type
_entity.pdbx_description
1 polymer ?
#
loop_
_entity_poly.entity_id
_entity_poly.type
_entity_poly.pdbx_seq_one_letter_code
_entity_poly.pdbx_strand_id
1 'polypeptide(L)'
;MNGNTPYAGVPGKTQAGHRAETDVPDLSPEQKESLRDSITAIASQTREFLPDEYVVGSKVADDGSGPQAQVSVQPPVGHPVSAGFQPDLEDFDGDDLVTHEETEVARGLAASAAMQVKQMMGDNITPTAR
;
A
#
# COMPACT_ATOMS: atom_id res chain seq x y z
N MET A 1 2.45 56.48 4.49
CA MET A 1 3.10 55.32 5.14
C MET A 1 2.09 54.68 6.09
N ASN A 2 2.21 53.36 6.29
CA ASN A 2 1.35 52.43 7.05
C ASN A 2 0.25 51.72 6.24
N GLY A 3 0.67 50.65 5.57
CA GLY A 3 -0.20 49.59 5.09
C GLY A 3 -0.59 48.67 6.25
N ASN A 4 -1.87 48.37 6.37
CA ASN A 4 -2.41 47.41 7.33
C ASN A 4 -3.05 46.27 6.54
N THR A 5 -2.27 45.23 6.23
CA THR A 5 -2.76 43.99 5.59
C THR A 5 -3.30 43.07 6.69
N PRO A 6 -4.62 42.78 6.75
CA PRO A 6 -5.24 42.11 7.90
C PRO A 6 -5.11 40.57 7.88
N TYR A 7 -4.10 40.01 7.22
CA TYR A 7 -3.89 38.56 7.11
C TYR A 7 -2.53 38.14 7.68
N ALA A 8 -2.30 38.48 8.95
CA ALA A 8 -1.32 37.74 9.75
C ALA A 8 -2.04 36.53 10.35
N GLY A 9 -2.02 35.41 9.62
CA GLY A 9 -2.50 34.13 10.13
C GLY A 9 -1.75 33.77 11.41
N VAL A 10 -2.50 33.31 12.41
CA VAL A 10 -1.99 32.73 13.67
C VAL A 10 -0.95 31.64 13.38
N PRO A 11 0.22 31.66 14.05
CA PRO A 11 1.15 30.54 13.95
C PRO A 11 0.51 29.33 14.65
N GLY A 12 0.28 28.25 13.90
CA GLY A 12 -0.25 27.00 14.44
C GLY A 12 -1.59 26.52 13.90
N LYS A 13 -2.12 27.09 12.81
CA LYS A 13 -3.22 26.45 12.06
C LYS A 13 -2.79 26.12 10.65
N THR A 14 -2.54 24.83 10.44
CA THR A 14 -2.35 24.23 9.13
C THR A 14 -3.62 24.41 8.28
N GLN A 15 -3.42 24.53 6.97
CA GLN A 15 -4.46 24.73 5.98
C GLN A 15 -5.42 23.52 5.95
N ALA A 16 -6.73 23.76 5.85
CA ALA A 16 -7.69 22.67 5.68
C ALA A 16 -7.35 21.88 4.41
N GLY A 17 -6.98 20.60 4.57
CA GLY A 17 -6.46 19.74 3.50
C GLY A 17 -4.96 19.46 3.54
N HIS A 18 -4.23 19.97 4.55
CA HIS A 18 -2.86 19.54 4.86
C HIS A 18 -2.78 19.10 6.32
N ARG A 19 -2.36 17.83 6.52
CA ARG A 19 -1.91 17.36 7.83
C ARG A 19 -0.71 18.22 8.24
N ALA A 20 -0.60 18.53 9.54
CA ALA A 20 0.58 19.19 10.04
C ALA A 20 1.81 18.33 9.71
N GLU A 21 2.80 18.92 9.05
CA GLU A 21 4.12 18.32 8.78
C GLU A 21 4.89 17.84 10.04
N THR A 22 4.32 18.04 11.23
CA THR A 22 4.76 17.48 12.52
C THR A 22 4.27 16.05 12.78
N ASP A 23 3.30 15.55 12.00
CA ASP A 23 2.61 14.27 12.20
C ASP A 23 2.94 13.26 11.08
N VAL A 24 3.98 13.53 10.30
CA VAL A 24 4.44 12.65 9.22
C VAL A 24 5.68 11.90 9.73
N PRO A 25 5.65 10.56 9.83
CA PRO A 25 6.81 9.79 10.24
C PRO A 25 7.91 9.91 9.18
N ASP A 26 9.04 10.50 9.55
CA ASP A 26 10.24 10.51 8.72
C ASP A 26 11.06 9.26 9.02
N LEU A 27 11.04 8.29 8.09
CA LEU A 27 11.82 7.07 8.25
C LEU A 27 13.29 7.31 7.92
N SER A 28 14.16 6.72 8.73
CA SER A 28 15.59 6.60 8.45
C SER A 28 15.83 5.82 7.14
N PRO A 29 16.97 6.04 6.45
CA PRO A 29 17.30 5.28 5.24
C PRO A 29 17.32 3.76 5.47
N GLU A 30 17.77 3.31 6.66
CA GLU A 30 17.81 1.91 7.06
C GLU A 30 16.38 1.33 7.18
N GLN A 31 15.47 2.06 7.83
CA GLN A 31 14.05 1.71 7.92
C GLN A 31 13.36 1.66 6.55
N LYS A 32 13.70 2.59 5.64
CA LYS A 32 13.21 2.56 4.24
C LYS A 32 13.73 1.33 3.48
N GLU A 33 14.93 0.87 3.79
CA GLU A 33 15.49 -0.35 3.21
C GLU A 33 14.81 -1.60 3.76
N SER A 34 14.61 -1.69 5.08
CA SER A 34 13.84 -2.77 5.71
C SER A 34 12.42 -2.86 5.16
N LEU A 35 11.71 -1.73 5.03
CA LEU A 35 10.38 -1.67 4.39
C LEU A 35 10.37 -2.22 2.96
N ARG A 36 11.41 -1.92 2.16
CA ARG A 36 11.52 -2.44 0.79
C ARG A 36 11.75 -3.95 0.78
N ASP A 37 12.53 -4.46 1.72
CA ASP A 37 12.79 -5.89 1.85
C ASP A 37 11.52 -6.66 2.22
N SER A 38 10.81 -6.23 3.27
CA SER A 38 9.52 -6.85 3.68
C SER A 38 8.50 -6.85 2.55
N ILE A 39 8.35 -5.73 1.83
CA ILE A 39 7.39 -5.63 0.72
C ILE A 39 7.80 -6.51 -0.47
N THR A 40 9.11 -6.70 -0.69
CA THR A 40 9.63 -7.65 -1.67
C THR A 40 9.39 -9.09 -1.24
N ALA A 41 9.51 -9.39 0.06
CA ALA A 41 9.18 -10.69 0.64
C ALA A 41 7.69 -11.01 0.49
N ILE A 42 6.79 -10.06 0.81
CA ILE A 42 5.34 -10.20 0.59
C ILE A 42 5.04 -10.47 -0.89
N ALA A 43 5.63 -9.71 -1.81
CA ALA A 43 5.43 -9.91 -3.24
C ALA A 43 5.89 -11.29 -3.71
N SER A 44 7.04 -11.76 -3.20
CA SER A 44 7.59 -13.08 -3.50
C SER A 44 6.69 -14.20 -2.96
N GLN A 45 6.26 -14.12 -1.70
CA GLN A 45 5.33 -15.07 -1.10
C GLN A 45 3.98 -15.08 -1.83
N THR A 46 3.48 -13.92 -2.24
CA THR A 46 2.23 -13.81 -3.00
C THR A 46 2.33 -14.56 -4.34
N ARG A 47 3.49 -14.47 -5.01
CA ARG A 47 3.77 -15.20 -6.26
C ARG A 47 3.78 -16.71 -6.05
N GLU A 48 4.22 -17.21 -4.89
CA GLU A 48 4.21 -18.65 -4.59
C GLU A 48 2.78 -19.21 -4.44
N PHE A 49 1.82 -18.38 -4.03
CA PHE A 49 0.41 -18.79 -3.92
C PHE A 49 -0.35 -18.74 -5.25
N LEU A 50 0.26 -18.22 -6.31
CA LEU A 50 -0.40 -17.94 -7.58
C LEU A 50 0.27 -18.64 -8.77
N PRO A 51 -0.50 -19.02 -9.80
CA PRO A 51 0.07 -19.49 -11.06
C PRO A 51 0.94 -18.43 -11.74
N ASP A 52 1.84 -18.88 -12.63
CA ASP A 52 2.77 -17.99 -13.35
C ASP A 52 2.11 -16.90 -14.21
N GLU A 53 0.84 -17.09 -14.56
CA GLU A 53 0.05 -16.14 -15.35
C GLU A 53 -0.29 -14.86 -14.58
N TYR A 54 -0.21 -14.87 -13.25
CA TYR A 54 -0.45 -13.71 -12.41
C TYR A 54 0.83 -12.88 -12.29
N VAL A 55 0.76 -11.60 -12.59
CA VAL A 55 1.89 -10.69 -12.46
C VAL A 55 1.82 -10.01 -11.10
N VAL A 56 2.87 -10.14 -10.29
CA VAL A 56 2.98 -9.49 -8.97
C VAL A 56 4.02 -8.39 -9.05
N GLY A 57 3.71 -7.22 -8.50
CA GLY A 57 4.63 -6.09 -8.43
C GLY A 57 4.52 -5.38 -7.08
N SER A 58 5.62 -4.76 -6.66
CA SER A 58 5.68 -3.91 -5.49
C SER A 58 6.22 -2.54 -5.83
N LYS A 59 5.80 -1.53 -5.06
CA LYS A 59 6.25 -0.15 -5.19
C LYS A 59 6.38 0.45 -3.80
N VAL A 60 7.49 1.15 -3.56
CA VAL A 60 7.68 1.99 -2.38
C VAL A 60 7.81 3.44 -2.86
N ALA A 61 7.03 4.32 -2.27
CA ALA A 61 7.01 5.74 -2.51
C ALA A 61 7.20 6.48 -1.18
N ASP A 62 7.76 7.67 -1.26
CA ASP A 62 7.95 8.58 -0.14
C ASP A 62 7.27 9.88 -0.58
N ASP A 63 6.07 10.15 -0.06
CA ASP A 63 5.33 11.37 -0.38
C ASP A 63 5.21 12.27 0.84
N GLY A 64 4.65 13.47 0.66
CA GLY A 64 4.48 14.43 1.75
C GLY A 64 3.61 13.95 2.92
N SER A 65 2.99 12.77 2.82
CA SER A 65 2.22 12.11 3.88
C SER A 65 2.99 11.01 4.60
N GLY A 66 4.23 10.71 4.19
CA GLY A 66 5.09 9.68 4.75
C GLY A 66 5.49 8.59 3.75
N PRO A 67 6.23 7.57 4.20
CA PRO A 67 6.57 6.42 3.39
C PRO A 67 5.34 5.55 3.16
N GLN A 68 5.12 5.19 1.91
CA GLN A 68 4.04 4.31 1.50
C GLN A 68 4.60 3.17 0.68
N ALA A 69 4.19 1.95 1.00
CA ALA A 69 4.43 0.79 0.18
C ALA A 69 3.12 0.25 -0.39
N GLN A 70 3.21 -0.39 -1.54
CA GLN A 70 2.08 -1.01 -2.20
C GLN A 70 2.53 -2.30 -2.86
N VAL A 71 1.73 -3.36 -2.69
CA VAL A 71 1.85 -4.61 -3.44
C VAL A 71 0.63 -4.74 -4.33
N SER A 72 0.83 -5.11 -5.58
CA SER A 72 -0.25 -5.29 -6.57
C SER A 72 -0.11 -6.61 -7.28
N VAL A 73 -1.24 -7.28 -7.50
CA VAL A 73 -1.37 -8.51 -8.28
C VAL A 73 -2.28 -8.23 -9.46
N GLN A 74 -1.76 -8.39 -10.67
CA GLN A 74 -2.51 -8.34 -11.91
C GLN A 74 -2.88 -9.78 -12.31
N PRO A 75 -4.17 -10.16 -12.23
CA PRO A 75 -4.64 -11.40 -12.80
C PRO A 75 -4.63 -11.38 -14.34
N PRO A 76 -4.60 -12.54 -15.01
CA PRO A 76 -4.69 -12.65 -16.47
C PRO A 76 -5.99 -12.07 -17.04
N VAL A 77 -7.07 -12.20 -16.27
CA VAL A 77 -8.39 -11.66 -16.60
C VAL A 77 -8.87 -10.84 -15.42
N GLY A 78 -9.08 -9.55 -15.65
CA GLY A 78 -9.65 -8.63 -14.68
C GLY A 78 -8.76 -7.46 -14.31
N HIS A 79 -9.12 -6.83 -13.19
CA HIS A 79 -8.48 -5.64 -12.66
C HIS A 79 -7.39 -5.98 -11.65
N PRO A 80 -6.32 -5.19 -11.60
CA PRO A 80 -5.29 -5.38 -10.60
C PRO A 80 -5.86 -5.23 -9.19
N VAL A 81 -5.46 -6.12 -8.30
CA VAL A 81 -5.78 -6.06 -6.86
C VAL A 81 -4.55 -5.55 -6.14
N SER A 82 -4.71 -4.51 -5.32
CA SER A 82 -3.59 -3.86 -4.63
C SER A 82 -3.85 -3.77 -3.14
N ALA A 83 -2.80 -3.93 -2.35
CA ALA A 83 -2.76 -3.66 -0.92
C ALA A 83 -1.77 -2.52 -0.66
N GLY A 84 -2.23 -1.47 0.01
CA GLY A 84 -1.40 -0.36 0.48
C GLY A 84 -0.95 -0.60 1.92
N PHE A 85 0.28 -0.21 2.22
CA PHE A 85 0.91 -0.34 3.53
C PHE A 85 1.61 0.98 3.86
N GLN A 86 1.32 1.53 5.03
CA GLN A 86 1.88 2.78 5.53
C GLN A 86 2.41 2.47 6.93
N PRO A 87 3.71 2.21 7.09
CA PRO A 87 4.28 1.94 8.40
C PRO A 87 4.45 3.23 9.18
N ASP A 88 4.20 3.14 10.48
CA ASP A 88 4.52 4.17 11.47
C ASP A 88 5.85 3.85 12.17
N LEU A 89 6.41 4.81 12.91
CA LEU A 89 7.66 4.60 13.66
C LEU A 89 7.54 3.50 14.74
N GLU A 90 6.32 3.24 15.21
CA GLU A 90 6.01 2.20 16.20
C GLU A 90 6.06 0.78 15.60
N ASP A 91 5.98 0.65 14.27
CA ASP A 91 6.09 -0.64 13.58
C ASP A 91 7.55 -1.11 13.42
N PHE A 92 8.53 -0.28 13.82
CA PHE A 92 9.95 -0.61 13.74
C PHE A 92 10.54 -0.92 15.13
N ASP A 93 11.24 -2.06 15.24
CA ASP A 93 12.11 -2.35 16.38
C ASP A 93 13.53 -1.88 16.05
N GLY A 94 13.80 -0.61 16.35
CA GLY A 94 15.00 0.08 15.88
C GLY A 94 14.88 0.41 14.39
N ASP A 95 15.69 -0.26 13.58
CA ASP A 95 15.75 -0.06 12.12
C ASP A 95 14.98 -1.13 11.34
N ASP A 96 14.52 -2.19 12.02
CA ASP A 96 13.87 -3.34 11.38
C ASP A 96 12.35 -3.25 11.48
N LEU A 97 11.68 -3.43 10.35
CA LEU A 97 10.22 -3.41 10.28
C LEU A 97 9.65 -4.71 10.83
N VAL A 98 8.85 -4.61 11.89
CA VAL A 98 8.26 -5.76 12.55
C VAL A 98 6.90 -6.09 11.91
N THR A 99 6.94 -6.71 10.73
CA THR A 99 5.74 -7.21 10.06
C THR A 99 5.39 -8.62 10.52
N HIS A 100 4.40 -8.78 11.40
CA HIS A 100 3.97 -10.10 11.86
C HIS A 100 3.03 -10.83 10.88
N GLU A 101 2.51 -10.13 9.87
CA GLU A 101 1.38 -10.59 9.04
C GLU A 101 1.71 -10.69 7.55
N GLU A 102 2.99 -10.68 7.14
CA GLU A 102 3.40 -10.69 5.72
C GLU A 102 2.78 -11.84 4.93
N THR A 103 2.82 -13.05 5.49
CA THR A 103 2.25 -14.24 4.86
C THR A 103 0.72 -14.16 4.76
N GLU A 104 0.06 -13.56 5.76
CA GLU A 104 -1.40 -13.39 5.77
C GLU A 104 -1.83 -12.35 4.73
N VAL A 105 -1.11 -11.24 4.64
CA VAL A 105 -1.31 -10.22 3.61
C VAL A 105 -1.10 -10.81 2.22
N ALA A 106 -0.01 -11.56 2.01
CA ALA A 106 0.28 -12.24 0.75
C ALA A 106 -0.84 -13.21 0.36
N ARG A 107 -1.33 -14.02 1.31
CA ARG A 107 -2.44 -14.96 1.10
C ARG A 107 -3.74 -14.22 0.80
N GLY A 108 -4.07 -13.15 1.53
CA GLY A 108 -5.27 -12.36 1.32
C GLY A 108 -5.30 -11.70 -0.06
N LEU A 109 -4.15 -11.19 -0.52
CA LEU A 109 -3.97 -10.60 -1.84
C LEU A 109 -4.14 -11.65 -2.95
N ALA A 110 -3.48 -12.80 -2.81
CA ALA A 110 -3.61 -13.92 -3.75
C ALA A 110 -5.05 -14.45 -3.84
N ALA A 111 -5.71 -14.65 -2.70
CA ALA A 111 -7.09 -15.10 -2.64
C ALA A 111 -8.04 -14.11 -3.35
N SER A 112 -7.84 -12.81 -3.13
CA SER A 112 -8.64 -11.75 -3.76
C SER A 112 -8.48 -11.75 -5.29
N ALA A 113 -7.25 -11.88 -5.78
CA ALA A 113 -6.97 -11.98 -7.21
C ALA A 113 -7.61 -13.24 -7.83
N ALA A 114 -7.47 -14.40 -7.18
CA ALA A 114 -8.05 -15.66 -7.64
C ALA A 114 -9.59 -15.63 -7.63
N MET A 115 -10.20 -15.03 -6.61
CA MET A 115 -11.66 -14.85 -6.56
C MET A 115 -12.17 -13.98 -7.70
N GLN A 116 -11.44 -12.93 -8.07
CA GLN A 116 -11.85 -12.05 -9.16
C GLN A 116 -11.86 -12.79 -10.50
N VAL A 117 -10.82 -13.57 -10.78
CA VAL A 117 -10.75 -14.43 -11.98
C VAL A 117 -11.90 -15.44 -11.99
N LYS A 118 -12.19 -16.07 -10.84
CA LYS A 118 -13.31 -17.01 -10.70
C LYS A 118 -14.66 -16.33 -10.98
N GLN A 119 -14.89 -15.13 -10.47
CA GLN A 119 -16.12 -14.37 -10.71
C GLN A 119 -16.27 -14.05 -12.20
N MET A 120 -15.20 -13.60 -12.85
CA MET A 120 -15.23 -13.26 -14.28
C MET A 120 -15.43 -14.49 -15.17
N MET A 121 -14.80 -15.63 -14.86
CA MET A 121 -15.07 -16.88 -15.60
C MET A 121 -16.47 -17.44 -15.32
N GLY A 122 -16.97 -17.31 -14.08
CA GLY A 122 -18.28 -17.82 -13.66
C GLY A 122 -19.47 -17.04 -14.23
N ASP A 123 -19.33 -15.72 -14.40
CA ASP A 123 -20.38 -14.86 -14.97
C ASP A 123 -20.60 -15.13 -16.49
N ASN A 124 -19.59 -15.69 -17.16
CA ASN A 124 -19.69 -16.13 -18.56
C ASN A 124 -20.46 -17.46 -18.73
N ILE A 125 -20.88 -18.10 -17.65
CA ILE A 125 -21.69 -19.32 -17.70
C ILE A 125 -23.15 -18.91 -17.50
N THR A 126 -23.82 -18.44 -18.55
CA THR A 126 -25.29 -18.30 -18.51
C THR A 126 -25.86 -19.71 -18.28
N PRO A 127 -26.55 -20.00 -17.16
CA PRO A 127 -27.16 -21.30 -16.97
C PRO A 127 -28.30 -21.44 -17.99
N THR A 128 -28.05 -22.13 -19.10
CA THR A 128 -29.05 -22.46 -20.13
C THR A 128 -29.96 -23.60 -19.68
N ALA A 129 -30.34 -23.64 -18.40
CA ALA A 129 -31.35 -24.56 -17.91
C ALA A 129 -32.74 -23.98 -18.20
N ARG A 130 -33.39 -24.52 -19.23
CA ARG A 130 -34.82 -24.39 -19.54
C ARG A 130 -35.61 -25.43 -18.74
#